data_AF-A0A7S2KSL9-F1
#
_entry.id   AF-A0A7S2KSL9-F1
#
_cell.length_a   1.000
_cell.length_b   1.000
_cell.length_c   1.000
_cell.angle_alpha   90.00
_cell.angle_beta   90.00
_cell.angle_gamma   90.00
#
_symmetry.space_group_name_H-M   'P 1'
#
loop_
_entity.id
_entity.type
_entity.pdbx_description
1 polymer ?
#
loop_
_entity_poly.entity_id
_entity_poly.type
_entity_poly.pdbx_seq_one_letter_code
_entity_poly.pdbx_strand_id
1 'polypeptide(L)'
;QAAPLPRPFRTYPEEVGETSAGTPVASSDKSILQEEDDDVPPSFQEVLVELARLEAKLGGVRNFKGRPRIERKVKACDFRRAYTDFEYVYLTVLGLAKLQVHGEEILELNNGRNFTENPGVRLLERRTGMTMHADREGAEHLLQSAPALLLQAYAAACKDPAGLYGFFCEAFDRNADPCLEGRVGRILEYLRLRSQDCCPQHGPPPEDLAVGPLPADADAEVIVGEHLRVFTNECVWRWAQERGLDYNTAGADISHEASDFAVLCNAATFEAALLARGLAQDVAGRHWEIQLDDGSWSSYGPAQNDALERARRSGAATCEVRVRNWTYEVDFQRMVQLNVKTCKERPIRCAAWASANPSGTGCLALDDIQAAIARFVELRTLAEAPTAGQ
;
A
#
# COMPACT_ATOMS: atom_id res chain seq x y z
N GLN A 1 10.82 -33.90 -22.89
CA GLN A 1 9.87 -33.15 -23.73
C GLN A 1 10.00 -31.69 -23.34
N ALA A 2 10.49 -30.84 -24.24
CA ALA A 2 10.67 -29.42 -23.96
C ALA A 2 9.30 -28.73 -23.90
N ALA A 3 9.10 -27.84 -22.91
CA ALA A 3 7.91 -27.00 -22.82
C ALA A 3 7.80 -26.10 -24.06
N PRO A 4 6.60 -25.90 -24.62
CA PRO A 4 6.42 -25.05 -25.78
C PRO A 4 6.75 -23.59 -25.42
N LEU A 5 7.57 -22.94 -26.25
CA LEU A 5 7.88 -21.52 -26.13
C LEU A 5 6.59 -20.67 -26.21
N PRO A 6 6.53 -19.54 -25.48
CA PRO A 6 5.40 -18.62 -25.57
C PRO A 6 5.25 -18.11 -27.00
N ARG A 7 4.00 -18.03 -27.47
CA ARG A 7 3.70 -17.53 -28.83
C ARG A 7 4.14 -16.07 -28.96
N PRO A 8 4.75 -15.68 -30.08
CA PRO A 8 5.09 -14.28 -30.32
C PRO A 8 3.84 -13.41 -30.30
N PHE A 9 3.97 -12.21 -29.71
CA PHE A 9 2.91 -11.23 -29.60
C PHE A 9 2.36 -10.85 -30.99
N ARG A 10 1.05 -10.66 -31.05
CA ARG A 10 0.34 -10.24 -32.26
C ARG A 10 0.70 -8.78 -32.53
N THR A 11 1.56 -8.52 -33.51
CA THR A 11 1.82 -7.17 -34.01
C THR A 11 0.53 -6.63 -34.62
N TYR A 12 -0.05 -5.60 -34.02
CA TYR A 12 -1.08 -4.81 -34.67
C TYR A 12 -0.41 -3.97 -35.77
N PRO A 13 -1.05 -3.78 -36.94
CA PRO A 13 -0.52 -2.90 -37.96
C PRO A 13 -0.43 -1.48 -37.38
N GLU A 14 0.78 -0.92 -37.36
CA GLU A 14 1.00 0.52 -37.17
C GLU A 14 0.39 1.26 -38.35
N GLU A 15 -0.88 1.64 -38.26
CA GLU A 15 -1.40 2.74 -39.08
C GLU A 15 -0.89 4.04 -38.45
N VAL A 16 0.25 4.52 -38.98
CA VAL A 16 0.79 5.85 -38.69
C VAL A 16 -0.12 6.89 -39.33
N GLY A 17 -1.21 7.21 -38.65
CA GLY A 17 -2.00 8.40 -38.91
C GLY A 17 -1.39 9.59 -38.18
N GLU A 18 -0.75 10.50 -38.90
CA GLU A 18 -0.39 11.82 -38.39
C GLU A 18 -1.62 12.50 -37.77
N THR A 19 -1.64 12.60 -36.45
CA THR A 19 -2.70 13.30 -35.71
C THR A 19 -2.29 14.75 -35.57
N SER A 20 -3.05 15.63 -36.23
CA SER A 20 -2.93 17.08 -36.08
C SER A 20 -3.13 17.48 -34.61
N ALA A 21 -2.30 18.38 -34.10
CA ALA A 21 -2.41 18.98 -32.79
C ALA A 21 -3.84 19.50 -32.53
N GLY A 22 -4.58 18.80 -31.67
CA GLY A 22 -5.93 19.15 -31.27
C GLY A 22 -5.93 20.28 -30.24
N THR A 23 -6.71 21.31 -30.51
CA THR A 23 -7.05 22.42 -29.63
C THR A 23 -7.57 21.92 -28.26
N PRO A 24 -7.21 22.55 -27.14
CA PRO A 24 -7.70 22.15 -25.82
C PRO A 24 -9.22 22.33 -25.75
N VAL A 25 -9.95 21.22 -25.63
CA VAL A 25 -11.40 21.21 -25.39
C VAL A 25 -11.64 21.62 -23.94
N ALA A 26 -12.40 22.69 -23.75
CA ALA A 26 -12.71 23.27 -22.45
C ALA A 26 -13.56 22.33 -21.58
N SER A 27 -13.15 22.22 -20.32
CA SER A 27 -13.78 21.48 -19.23
C SER A 27 -15.20 22.00 -18.92
N SER A 28 -16.23 21.33 -19.42
CA SER A 28 -17.62 21.57 -18.98
C SER A 28 -18.41 20.31 -18.58
N ASP A 29 -17.84 19.11 -18.69
CA ASP A 29 -18.54 17.84 -18.40
C ASP A 29 -18.18 17.24 -17.03
N LYS A 30 -18.24 18.05 -15.96
CA LYS A 30 -18.06 17.54 -14.58
C LYS A 30 -19.36 17.03 -13.92
N SER A 31 -20.54 17.37 -14.44
CA SER A 31 -21.82 17.08 -13.76
C SER A 31 -22.40 15.68 -14.01
N ILE A 32 -21.81 14.87 -14.90
CA ILE A 32 -22.28 13.50 -15.21
C ILE A 32 -21.55 12.44 -14.34
N LEU A 33 -20.71 12.86 -13.41
CA LEU A 33 -19.77 11.99 -12.68
C LEU A 33 -20.15 11.63 -11.24
N GLN A 34 -21.22 12.17 -10.67
CA GLN A 34 -21.23 12.41 -9.21
C GLN A 34 -22.01 11.42 -8.31
N GLU A 35 -22.87 10.51 -8.78
CA GLU A 35 -23.75 9.80 -7.82
C GLU A 35 -23.36 8.36 -7.45
N GLU A 36 -22.49 7.67 -8.19
CA GLU A 36 -22.07 6.28 -7.87
C GLU A 36 -20.54 6.06 -7.81
N ASP A 37 -19.74 7.07 -8.16
CA ASP A 37 -18.27 7.01 -8.13
C ASP A 37 -17.66 7.60 -6.83
N ASP A 38 -18.49 8.00 -5.86
CA ASP A 38 -18.03 8.64 -4.60
C ASP A 38 -17.07 7.77 -3.76
N ASP A 39 -17.12 6.45 -3.96
CA ASP A 39 -16.27 5.49 -3.23
C ASP A 39 -14.94 5.17 -3.96
N VAL A 40 -14.61 5.84 -5.07
CA VAL A 40 -13.35 5.59 -5.81
C VAL A 40 -12.24 6.48 -5.25
N PRO A 41 -11.11 5.93 -4.75
CA PRO A 41 -9.98 6.73 -4.30
C PRO A 41 -9.47 7.67 -5.42
N PRO A 42 -9.07 8.92 -5.11
CA PRO A 42 -8.66 9.91 -6.12
C PRO A 42 -7.57 9.41 -7.07
N SER A 43 -6.61 8.64 -6.56
CA SER A 43 -5.53 8.05 -7.38
C SER A 43 -6.05 7.10 -8.46
N PHE A 44 -7.13 6.36 -8.20
CA PHE A 44 -7.79 5.52 -9.20
C PHE A 44 -8.66 6.31 -10.16
N GLN A 45 -9.23 7.43 -9.69
CA GLN A 45 -10.00 8.33 -10.55
C GLN A 45 -9.12 8.91 -11.68
N GLU A 46 -7.86 9.22 -11.39
CA GLU A 46 -6.89 9.64 -12.42
C GLU A 46 -6.70 8.56 -13.49
N VAL A 47 -6.49 7.30 -13.09
CA VAL A 47 -6.36 6.16 -14.03
C VAL A 47 -7.61 6.03 -14.91
N LEU A 48 -8.80 6.13 -14.33
CA LEU A 48 -10.06 6.02 -15.06
C LEU A 48 -10.29 7.19 -16.02
N VAL A 49 -9.86 8.41 -15.65
CA VAL A 49 -9.92 9.59 -16.53
C VAL A 49 -9.02 9.40 -17.75
N GLU A 50 -7.78 8.93 -17.57
CA GLU A 50 -6.90 8.66 -18.70
C GLU A 50 -7.39 7.48 -19.55
N LEU A 51 -7.94 6.43 -18.92
CA LEU A 51 -8.55 5.32 -19.63
C LEU A 51 -9.73 5.79 -20.51
N ALA A 52 -10.58 6.67 -20.00
CA ALA A 52 -11.71 7.24 -20.76
C ALA A 52 -11.26 7.99 -22.02
N ARG A 53 -10.09 8.66 -22.00
CA ARG A 53 -9.52 9.29 -23.21
C ARG A 53 -9.14 8.28 -24.29
N LEU A 54 -8.92 7.03 -23.92
CA LEU A 54 -8.57 5.93 -24.81
C LEU A 54 -9.76 5.02 -25.15
N GLU A 55 -10.98 5.40 -24.75
CA GLU A 55 -12.19 4.58 -24.91
C GLU A 55 -12.38 4.05 -26.34
N ALA A 56 -12.35 4.94 -27.33
CA ALA A 56 -12.53 4.56 -28.73
C ALA A 56 -11.43 3.60 -29.23
N LYS A 57 -10.18 3.82 -28.82
CA LYS A 57 -9.03 2.97 -29.21
C LYS A 57 -9.07 1.59 -28.57
N LEU A 58 -9.74 1.46 -27.42
CA LEU A 58 -9.91 0.21 -26.67
C LEU A 58 -11.27 -0.45 -26.94
N GLY A 59 -11.98 0.00 -27.99
CA GLY A 59 -13.20 -0.64 -28.51
C GLY A 59 -14.52 -0.09 -27.98
N GLY A 60 -14.49 0.90 -27.08
CA GLY A 60 -15.65 1.59 -26.54
C GLY A 60 -16.49 0.78 -25.54
N VAL A 61 -17.61 1.34 -25.12
CA VAL A 61 -18.63 0.62 -24.33
C VAL A 61 -19.66 -0.04 -25.24
N ARG A 62 -19.96 -1.33 -25.00
CA ARG A 62 -20.95 -2.13 -25.75
C ARG A 62 -21.98 -2.82 -24.88
N ASN A 63 -21.59 -3.23 -23.68
CA ASN A 63 -22.36 -4.04 -22.76
C ASN A 63 -23.03 -3.23 -21.65
N PHE A 64 -22.79 -1.92 -21.60
CA PHE A 64 -23.33 -1.03 -20.56
C PHE A 64 -24.08 0.15 -21.17
N LYS A 65 -25.12 0.61 -20.47
CA LYS A 65 -25.85 1.85 -20.79
C LYS A 65 -25.16 3.05 -20.13
N GLY A 66 -23.90 3.28 -20.48
CA GLY A 66 -23.03 4.28 -19.84
C GLY A 66 -21.74 3.67 -19.32
N ARG A 67 -21.20 4.20 -18.22
CA ARG A 67 -19.92 3.73 -17.68
C ARG A 67 -20.01 2.25 -17.24
N PRO A 68 -18.97 1.44 -17.50
CA PRO A 68 -18.92 0.08 -16.97
C PRO A 68 -19.01 0.07 -15.45
N ARG A 69 -19.81 -0.85 -14.89
CA ARG A 69 -20.02 -0.98 -13.44
C ARG A 69 -19.99 -2.44 -13.00
N ILE A 70 -19.54 -2.65 -11.76
CA ILE A 70 -19.46 -4.00 -11.15
C ILE A 70 -20.79 -4.31 -10.49
N GLU A 71 -21.65 -5.05 -11.19
CA GLU A 71 -22.90 -5.59 -10.63
C GLU A 71 -22.71 -6.99 -10.03
N ARG A 72 -21.77 -7.76 -10.60
CA ARG A 72 -21.46 -9.14 -10.24
C ARG A 72 -20.10 -9.56 -10.78
N LYS A 73 -19.61 -10.71 -10.31
CA LYS A 73 -18.48 -11.42 -10.92
C LYS A 73 -18.75 -11.71 -12.40
N VAL A 74 -17.83 -11.29 -13.26
CA VAL A 74 -17.85 -11.55 -14.71
C VAL A 74 -17.05 -12.81 -15.00
N LYS A 75 -17.58 -13.71 -15.85
CA LYS A 75 -16.89 -14.97 -16.18
C LYS A 75 -15.80 -14.75 -17.23
N ALA A 76 -14.77 -15.59 -17.22
CA ALA A 76 -13.69 -15.57 -18.22
C ALA A 76 -14.22 -15.60 -19.66
N CYS A 77 -15.23 -16.44 -19.92
CA CYS A 77 -15.84 -16.57 -21.25
C CYS A 77 -16.52 -15.29 -21.72
N ASP A 78 -17.07 -14.51 -20.80
CA ASP A 78 -17.79 -13.27 -21.10
C ASP A 78 -16.77 -12.19 -21.48
N PHE A 79 -15.70 -12.05 -20.68
CA PHE A 79 -14.61 -11.13 -20.99
C PHE A 79 -14.02 -11.38 -22.38
N ARG A 80 -13.76 -12.65 -22.73
CA ARG A 80 -13.16 -13.00 -24.02
C ARG A 80 -14.08 -12.77 -25.22
N ARG A 81 -15.41 -12.88 -25.05
CA ARG A 81 -16.37 -12.92 -26.17
C ARG A 81 -17.21 -11.67 -26.33
N ALA A 82 -17.61 -11.06 -25.22
CA ALA A 82 -18.60 -9.99 -25.22
C ALA A 82 -17.97 -8.62 -24.91
N TYR A 83 -16.98 -8.58 -24.02
CA TYR A 83 -16.44 -7.33 -23.51
C TYR A 83 -15.34 -6.78 -24.42
N THR A 84 -15.35 -5.46 -24.58
CA THR A 84 -14.24 -4.74 -25.21
C THR A 84 -13.04 -4.69 -24.28
N ASP A 85 -11.88 -4.28 -24.81
CA ASP A 85 -10.70 -4.10 -23.97
C ASP A 85 -10.92 -2.95 -22.98
N PHE A 86 -11.61 -1.89 -23.42
CA PHE A 86 -12.02 -0.77 -22.57
C PHE A 86 -12.83 -1.24 -21.38
N GLU A 87 -13.90 -2.01 -21.59
CA GLU A 87 -14.76 -2.48 -20.52
C GLU A 87 -14.02 -3.42 -19.55
N TYR A 88 -13.16 -4.29 -20.08
CA TYR A 88 -12.34 -5.18 -19.25
C TYR A 88 -11.36 -4.41 -18.37
N VAL A 89 -10.63 -3.45 -18.95
CA VAL A 89 -9.67 -2.60 -18.21
C VAL A 89 -10.42 -1.77 -17.18
N TYR A 90 -11.52 -1.12 -17.57
CA TYR A 90 -12.31 -0.27 -16.68
C TYR A 90 -12.81 -1.04 -15.46
N LEU A 91 -13.40 -2.22 -15.66
CA LEU A 91 -13.88 -3.07 -14.56
C LEU A 91 -12.74 -3.61 -13.70
N THR A 92 -11.56 -3.82 -14.26
CA THR A 92 -10.38 -4.23 -13.49
C THR A 92 -9.86 -3.11 -12.59
N VAL A 93 -9.70 -1.89 -13.15
CA VAL A 93 -9.28 -0.71 -12.39
C VAL A 93 -10.30 -0.40 -11.28
N LEU A 94 -11.60 -0.41 -11.60
CA LEU A 94 -12.66 -0.19 -10.62
C LEU A 94 -12.69 -1.29 -9.54
N GLY A 95 -12.43 -2.55 -9.91
CA GLY A 95 -12.37 -3.66 -8.98
C GLY A 95 -11.22 -3.51 -7.97
N LEU A 96 -10.05 -3.10 -8.44
CA LEU A 96 -8.88 -2.83 -7.59
C LEU A 96 -9.06 -1.58 -6.72
N ALA A 97 -9.75 -0.54 -7.23
CA ALA A 97 -10.14 0.62 -6.43
C ALA A 97 -11.03 0.20 -5.24
N LYS A 98 -12.06 -0.61 -5.51
CA LYS A 98 -12.96 -1.15 -4.47
C LYS A 98 -12.24 -2.11 -3.52
N LEU A 99 -11.24 -2.84 -4.00
CA LEU A 99 -10.39 -3.67 -3.15
C LEU A 99 -9.57 -2.81 -2.16
N GLN A 100 -9.07 -1.65 -2.57
CA GLN A 100 -8.38 -0.74 -1.64
C GLN A 100 -9.30 -0.28 -0.49
N VAL A 101 -10.57 0.02 -0.80
CA VAL A 101 -11.54 0.51 0.19
C VAL A 101 -12.04 -0.60 1.11
N HIS A 102 -12.24 -1.80 0.59
CA HIS A 102 -12.84 -2.92 1.33
C HIS A 102 -11.86 -4.03 1.73
N GLY A 103 -10.56 -3.83 1.50
CA GLY A 103 -9.53 -4.86 1.66
C GLY A 103 -9.45 -5.41 3.09
N GLU A 104 -9.53 -4.54 4.09
CA GLU A 104 -9.52 -4.92 5.51
C GLU A 104 -10.71 -5.83 5.86
N GLU A 105 -11.94 -5.45 5.49
CA GLU A 105 -13.15 -6.27 5.72
C GLU A 105 -13.06 -7.63 5.02
N ILE A 106 -12.49 -7.66 3.80
CA ILE A 106 -12.28 -8.90 3.04
C ILE A 106 -11.27 -9.81 3.75
N LEU A 107 -10.18 -9.24 4.27
CA LEU A 107 -9.14 -9.96 5.01
C LEU A 107 -9.66 -10.51 6.35
N GLU A 108 -10.42 -9.73 7.11
CA GLU A 108 -11.02 -10.18 8.38
C GLU A 108 -11.95 -11.38 8.18
N LEU A 109 -12.66 -11.43 7.04
CA LEU A 109 -13.53 -12.55 6.67
C LEU A 109 -12.80 -13.69 5.95
N ASN A 110 -11.52 -13.53 5.64
CA ASN A 110 -10.75 -14.59 5.00
C ASN A 110 -10.47 -15.71 6.01
N ASN A 111 -11.03 -16.90 5.76
CA ASN A 111 -10.87 -18.06 6.65
C ASN A 111 -9.88 -19.12 6.10
N GLY A 112 -9.11 -18.79 5.06
CA GLY A 112 -8.14 -19.69 4.42
C GLY A 112 -8.75 -20.91 3.71
N ARG A 113 -10.08 -21.00 3.60
CA ARG A 113 -10.75 -22.09 2.88
C ARG A 113 -10.89 -21.76 1.40
N ASN A 114 -11.29 -22.77 0.62
CA ASN A 114 -11.61 -22.63 -0.79
C ASN A 114 -12.63 -21.50 -1.03
N PHE A 115 -12.61 -20.91 -2.24
CA PHE A 115 -13.45 -19.77 -2.59
C PHE A 115 -14.96 -20.00 -2.39
N THR A 116 -15.43 -21.25 -2.48
CA THR A 116 -16.85 -21.58 -2.25
C THR A 116 -17.27 -21.49 -0.79
N GLU A 117 -16.37 -21.77 0.16
CA GLU A 117 -16.64 -21.76 1.61
C GLU A 117 -16.07 -20.54 2.35
N ASN A 118 -15.37 -19.67 1.62
CA ASN A 118 -14.69 -18.52 2.18
C ASN A 118 -15.56 -17.26 2.11
N PRO A 119 -16.01 -16.69 3.26
CA PRO A 119 -16.86 -15.51 3.26
C PRO A 119 -16.13 -14.26 2.75
N GLY A 120 -14.82 -14.14 2.99
CA GLY A 120 -13.97 -13.08 2.41
C GLY A 120 -13.97 -13.11 0.88
N VAL A 121 -13.81 -14.28 0.27
CA VAL A 121 -13.86 -14.40 -1.21
C VAL A 121 -15.24 -14.06 -1.77
N ARG A 122 -16.33 -14.44 -1.09
CA ARG A 122 -17.69 -14.05 -1.52
C ARG A 122 -17.89 -12.53 -1.42
N LEU A 123 -17.34 -11.88 -0.39
CA LEU A 123 -17.36 -10.43 -0.27
C LEU A 123 -16.53 -9.77 -1.37
N LEU A 124 -15.32 -10.29 -1.66
CA LEU A 124 -14.46 -9.85 -2.76
C LEU A 124 -15.21 -9.90 -4.10
N GLU A 125 -15.85 -11.02 -4.42
CA GLU A 125 -16.60 -11.19 -5.67
C GLU A 125 -17.73 -10.18 -5.84
N ARG A 126 -18.46 -9.92 -4.75
CA ARG A 126 -19.57 -8.97 -4.73
C ARG A 126 -19.10 -7.52 -4.85
N ARG A 127 -18.00 -7.14 -4.17
CA ARG A 127 -17.50 -5.76 -4.15
C ARG A 127 -16.70 -5.42 -5.40
N THR A 128 -15.88 -6.35 -5.89
CA THR A 128 -14.83 -6.07 -6.88
C THR A 128 -15.03 -6.79 -8.22
N GLY A 129 -15.98 -7.73 -8.29
CA GLY A 129 -16.19 -8.56 -9.49
C GLY A 129 -15.06 -9.56 -9.76
N MET A 130 -14.09 -9.70 -8.84
CA MET A 130 -12.95 -10.61 -8.92
C MET A 130 -13.08 -11.76 -7.93
N THR A 131 -12.44 -12.87 -8.23
CA THR A 131 -12.33 -14.05 -7.35
C THR A 131 -10.86 -14.30 -7.05
N MET A 132 -10.55 -15.08 -6.02
CA MET A 132 -9.19 -15.48 -5.68
C MET A 132 -9.17 -16.88 -5.05
N HIS A 133 -8.01 -17.49 -5.02
CA HIS A 133 -7.69 -18.71 -4.31
C HIS A 133 -7.17 -18.38 -2.90
N ALA A 134 -8.09 -18.12 -1.98
CA ALA A 134 -7.76 -17.71 -0.61
C ALA A 134 -7.05 -18.79 0.24
N ASP A 135 -7.02 -20.03 -0.24
CA ASP A 135 -6.32 -21.17 0.36
C ASP A 135 -4.84 -21.25 -0.05
N ARG A 136 -4.38 -20.39 -0.97
CA ARG A 136 -2.97 -20.34 -1.39
C ARG A 136 -2.12 -19.47 -0.48
N GLU A 137 -0.86 -19.86 -0.32
CA GLU A 137 0.16 -19.05 0.33
C GLU A 137 0.29 -17.69 -0.39
N GLY A 138 0.38 -16.61 0.41
CA GLY A 138 0.48 -15.24 -0.11
C GLY A 138 -0.86 -14.60 -0.54
N ALA A 139 -1.99 -15.29 -0.40
CA ALA A 139 -3.33 -14.76 -0.71
C ALA A 139 -3.63 -13.42 0.01
N GLU A 140 -3.31 -13.33 1.30
CA GLU A 140 -3.52 -12.10 2.10
C GLU A 140 -2.63 -10.95 1.63
N HIS A 141 -1.34 -11.23 1.38
CA HIS A 141 -0.42 -10.24 0.84
C HIS A 141 -0.88 -9.73 -0.53
N LEU A 142 -1.43 -10.61 -1.37
CA LEU A 142 -1.97 -10.23 -2.67
C LEU A 142 -3.17 -9.29 -2.54
N LEU A 143 -4.09 -9.55 -1.60
CA LEU A 143 -5.24 -8.67 -1.34
C LEU A 143 -4.79 -7.25 -0.94
N GLN A 144 -3.74 -7.15 -0.13
CA GLN A 144 -3.20 -5.89 0.35
C GLN A 144 -2.40 -5.13 -0.73
N SER A 145 -1.57 -5.84 -1.49
CA SER A 145 -0.61 -5.22 -2.42
C SER A 145 -1.21 -4.90 -3.80
N ALA A 146 -2.24 -5.62 -4.24
CA ALA A 146 -2.78 -5.49 -5.60
C ALA A 146 -3.17 -4.06 -6.02
N PRO A 147 -3.86 -3.25 -5.18
CA PRO A 147 -4.18 -1.87 -5.55
C PRO A 147 -2.94 -0.99 -5.74
N ALA A 148 -1.95 -1.11 -4.84
CA ALA A 148 -0.72 -0.34 -4.91
C ALA A 148 0.12 -0.70 -6.15
N LEU A 149 0.18 -1.99 -6.50
CA LEU A 149 0.88 -2.47 -7.70
C LEU A 149 0.31 -1.87 -8.99
N LEU A 150 -1.02 -1.73 -9.10
CA LEU A 150 -1.64 -1.07 -10.25
C LEU A 150 -1.20 0.40 -10.34
N LEU A 151 -1.28 1.14 -9.24
CA LEU A 151 -0.91 2.56 -9.22
C LEU A 151 0.58 2.75 -9.53
N GLN A 152 1.43 1.85 -9.05
CA GLN A 152 2.85 1.83 -9.40
C GLN A 152 3.05 1.60 -10.91
N ALA A 153 2.34 0.64 -11.50
CA ALA A 153 2.41 0.35 -12.92
C ALA A 153 1.92 1.52 -13.78
N TYR A 154 0.84 2.17 -13.35
CA TYR A 154 0.34 3.38 -13.98
C TYR A 154 1.34 4.54 -13.89
N ALA A 155 1.94 4.78 -12.72
CA ALA A 155 2.96 5.81 -12.55
C ALA A 155 4.20 5.56 -13.41
N ALA A 156 4.59 4.29 -13.59
CA ALA A 156 5.64 3.91 -14.54
C ALA A 156 5.22 4.20 -16.00
N ALA A 157 3.99 3.86 -16.37
CA ALA A 157 3.43 4.12 -17.70
C ALA A 157 3.35 5.62 -18.04
N CYS A 158 3.06 6.49 -17.07
CA CYS A 158 3.06 7.94 -17.28
C CYS A 158 4.43 8.50 -17.69
N LYS A 159 5.52 7.76 -17.44
CA LYS A 159 6.90 8.12 -17.81
C LYS A 159 7.38 7.42 -19.08
N ASP A 160 6.60 6.48 -19.60
CA ASP A 160 6.99 5.61 -20.71
C ASP A 160 6.76 6.32 -22.06
N PRO A 161 7.76 6.32 -22.98
CA PRO A 161 7.57 6.77 -24.36
C PRO A 161 6.45 6.06 -25.13
N ALA A 162 6.19 4.78 -24.82
CA ALA A 162 5.07 4.01 -25.40
C ALA A 162 3.69 4.53 -24.93
N GLY A 163 3.67 5.32 -23.85
CA GLY A 163 2.51 6.00 -23.31
C GLY A 163 1.47 5.09 -22.66
N LEU A 164 0.39 5.70 -22.18
CA LEU A 164 -0.66 5.01 -21.43
C LEU A 164 -1.43 3.97 -22.26
N TYR A 165 -1.47 4.12 -23.59
CA TYR A 165 -2.11 3.13 -24.44
C TYR A 165 -1.37 1.78 -24.41
N GLY A 166 -0.02 1.80 -24.48
CA GLY A 166 0.80 0.59 -24.35
C GLY A 166 0.56 -0.10 -23.01
N PHE A 167 0.55 0.66 -21.91
CA PHE A 167 0.22 0.14 -20.58
C PHE A 167 -1.13 -0.58 -20.52
N PHE A 168 -2.20 0.04 -21.02
CA PHE A 168 -3.52 -0.59 -20.97
C PHE A 168 -3.62 -1.83 -21.86
N CYS A 169 -2.85 -1.92 -22.95
CA CYS A 169 -2.80 -3.12 -23.78
C CYS A 169 -1.92 -4.23 -23.20
N GLU A 170 -0.80 -3.88 -22.55
CA GLU A 170 0.19 -4.84 -22.08
C GLU A 170 -0.14 -5.38 -20.68
N ALA A 171 -0.50 -4.50 -19.75
CA ALA A 171 -0.79 -4.86 -18.36
C ALA A 171 -2.18 -5.51 -18.20
N PHE A 172 -3.07 -5.37 -19.19
CA PHE A 172 -4.42 -5.92 -19.15
C PHE A 172 -4.67 -6.80 -20.36
N ASP A 173 -4.79 -8.11 -20.12
CA ASP A 173 -5.16 -9.08 -21.16
C ASP A 173 -6.45 -9.79 -20.76
N ARG A 174 -7.55 -9.52 -21.46
CA ARG A 174 -8.85 -10.17 -21.24
C ARG A 174 -8.83 -11.68 -21.47
N ASN A 175 -7.77 -12.22 -22.08
CA ASN A 175 -7.59 -13.66 -22.25
C ASN A 175 -6.94 -14.32 -21.04
N ALA A 176 -6.29 -13.56 -20.17
CA ALA A 176 -5.70 -14.04 -18.92
C ALA A 176 -6.76 -14.58 -17.95
N ASP A 177 -6.32 -15.20 -16.87
CA ASP A 177 -7.22 -15.66 -15.82
C ASP A 177 -7.91 -14.44 -15.18
N PRO A 178 -9.26 -14.38 -15.14
CA PRO A 178 -9.98 -13.25 -14.57
C PRO A 178 -9.93 -13.16 -13.05
N CYS A 179 -9.29 -14.12 -12.35
CA CYS A 179 -9.01 -14.03 -10.92
C CYS A 179 -8.06 -12.86 -10.58
N LEU A 180 -7.98 -12.52 -9.29
CA LEU A 180 -7.12 -11.44 -8.81
C LEU A 180 -5.64 -11.74 -9.12
N GLU A 181 -5.20 -12.98 -8.89
CA GLU A 181 -3.84 -13.47 -9.15
C GLU A 181 -3.46 -13.29 -10.61
N GLY A 182 -4.35 -13.67 -11.53
CA GLY A 182 -4.10 -13.57 -12.97
C GLY A 182 -3.92 -12.12 -13.42
N ARG A 183 -4.76 -11.22 -12.91
CA ARG A 183 -4.69 -9.78 -13.24
C ARG A 183 -3.44 -9.13 -12.65
N VAL A 184 -3.16 -9.37 -11.37
CA VAL A 184 -1.96 -8.83 -10.71
C VAL A 184 -0.68 -9.39 -11.33
N GLY A 185 -0.67 -10.67 -11.73
CA GLY A 185 0.45 -11.26 -12.47
C GLY A 185 0.77 -10.53 -13.77
N ARG A 186 -0.24 -10.04 -14.50
CA ARG A 186 -0.02 -9.21 -15.71
C ARG A 186 0.54 -7.83 -15.39
N ILE A 187 0.06 -7.21 -14.31
CA ILE A 187 0.56 -5.92 -13.82
C ILE A 187 2.03 -6.03 -13.39
N LEU A 188 2.36 -7.08 -12.64
CA LEU A 188 3.74 -7.38 -12.22
C LEU A 188 4.65 -7.66 -13.41
N GLU A 189 4.17 -8.40 -14.41
CA GLU A 189 4.95 -8.65 -15.63
C GLU A 189 5.21 -7.35 -16.40
N TYR A 190 4.23 -6.47 -16.51
CA TYR A 190 4.42 -5.13 -17.09
C TYR A 190 5.48 -4.33 -16.32
N LEU A 191 5.36 -4.27 -14.99
CA LEU A 191 6.35 -3.61 -14.13
C LEU A 191 7.74 -4.20 -14.29
N ARG A 192 7.86 -5.52 -14.42
CA ARG A 192 9.14 -6.22 -14.61
C ARG A 192 9.79 -5.86 -15.95
N LEU A 193 9.01 -5.79 -17.03
CA LEU A 193 9.53 -5.41 -18.35
C LEU A 193 10.01 -3.94 -18.34
N ARG A 194 9.22 -3.04 -17.74
CA ARG A 194 9.60 -1.62 -17.66
C ARG A 194 10.65 -1.32 -16.62
N SER A 195 10.79 -2.11 -15.56
CA SER A 195 11.91 -1.96 -14.63
C SER A 195 13.23 -2.42 -15.25
N GLN A 196 13.19 -3.36 -16.22
CA GLN A 196 14.36 -3.74 -17.01
C GLN A 196 14.75 -2.64 -18.00
N ASP A 197 13.78 -2.01 -18.66
CA ASP A 197 14.03 -0.94 -19.64
C ASP A 197 14.41 0.41 -18.99
N CYS A 198 13.81 0.71 -17.83
CA CYS A 198 14.06 1.93 -17.06
C CYS A 198 15.12 1.76 -15.97
N CYS A 199 15.76 0.59 -15.87
CA CYS A 199 16.99 0.49 -15.10
C CYS A 199 18.07 1.18 -15.94
N PRO A 200 18.54 2.40 -15.58
CA PRO A 200 19.95 2.63 -15.81
C PRO A 200 20.67 1.46 -15.12
N GLN A 201 21.73 0.93 -15.71
CA GLN A 201 22.49 -0.23 -15.19
C GLN A 201 23.16 0.04 -13.83
N HIS A 202 22.57 0.89 -12.98
CA HIS A 202 23.16 1.77 -11.99
C HIS A 202 22.27 1.88 -10.73
N GLY A 203 21.14 1.18 -10.67
CA GLY A 203 20.38 1.02 -9.43
C GLY A 203 21.07 0.06 -8.47
N PRO A 204 20.77 0.13 -7.15
CA PRO A 204 21.29 -0.82 -6.18
C PRO A 204 20.89 -2.26 -6.54
N PRO A 205 21.78 -3.24 -6.31
CA PRO A 205 21.41 -4.65 -6.36
C PRO A 205 20.19 -4.94 -5.46
N PRO A 206 19.25 -5.83 -5.85
CA PRO A 206 18.08 -6.14 -5.02
C PRO A 206 18.41 -6.56 -3.59
N GLU A 207 19.53 -7.29 -3.41
CA GLU A 207 20.06 -7.68 -2.10
C GLU A 207 20.43 -6.50 -1.20
N ASP A 208 20.75 -5.35 -1.77
CA ASP A 208 21.05 -4.13 -1.02
C ASP A 208 19.79 -3.47 -0.46
N LEU A 209 18.64 -3.71 -1.08
CA LEU A 209 17.35 -3.14 -0.68
C LEU A 209 16.39 -4.14 -0.02
N ALA A 210 16.78 -5.42 0.06
CA ALA A 210 15.98 -6.48 0.65
C ALA A 210 16.64 -6.99 1.93
N VAL A 211 15.81 -7.22 2.95
CA VAL A 211 16.21 -7.90 4.19
C VAL A 211 16.47 -9.36 3.85
N GLY A 212 17.68 -9.82 4.13
CA GLY A 212 18.05 -11.22 3.97
C GLY A 212 17.27 -12.14 4.92
N PRO A 213 17.29 -13.47 4.68
CA PRO A 213 16.71 -14.42 5.61
C PRO A 213 17.40 -14.34 6.97
N LEU A 214 16.65 -13.96 8.01
CA LEU A 214 17.14 -13.88 9.37
C LEU A 214 16.94 -15.22 10.09
N PRO A 215 17.87 -15.67 10.94
CA PRO A 215 17.67 -16.81 11.83
C PRO A 215 16.41 -16.64 12.68
N ALA A 216 15.65 -17.72 12.92
CA ALA A 216 14.44 -17.67 13.73
C ALA A 216 14.69 -17.27 15.21
N ASP A 217 15.93 -17.42 15.66
CA ASP A 217 16.46 -17.09 16.98
C ASP A 217 17.37 -15.85 16.95
N ALA A 218 17.36 -15.07 15.87
CA ALA A 218 18.13 -13.83 15.78
C ALA A 218 17.71 -12.86 16.91
N ASP A 219 18.71 -12.29 17.58
CA ASP A 219 18.47 -11.25 18.58
C ASP A 219 18.12 -9.90 17.93
N ALA A 220 17.69 -8.95 18.76
CA ALA A 220 17.30 -7.62 18.31
C ALA A 220 18.43 -6.89 17.57
N GLU A 221 19.69 -7.08 17.96
CA GLU A 221 20.84 -6.41 17.34
C GLU A 221 21.07 -6.92 15.92
N VAL A 222 20.98 -8.24 15.70
CA VAL A 222 21.11 -8.86 14.37
C VAL A 222 19.98 -8.41 13.45
N ILE A 223 18.74 -8.41 13.94
CA ILE A 223 17.56 -7.99 13.17
C ILE A 223 17.69 -6.50 12.82
N VAL A 224 17.94 -5.63 13.80
CA VAL A 224 18.09 -4.17 13.57
C VAL A 224 19.28 -3.87 12.67
N GLY A 225 20.39 -4.59 12.80
CA GLY A 225 21.56 -4.43 11.94
C GLY A 225 21.28 -4.71 10.46
N GLU A 226 20.54 -5.78 10.17
CA GLU A 226 20.16 -6.09 8.79
C GLU A 226 19.20 -5.04 8.22
N HIS A 227 18.25 -4.57 9.03
CA HIS A 227 17.38 -3.46 8.62
C HIS A 227 18.14 -2.14 8.45
N LEU A 228 19.18 -1.89 9.25
CA LEU A 228 20.04 -0.72 9.13
C LEU A 228 20.81 -0.74 7.81
N ARG A 229 21.33 -1.92 7.41
CA ARG A 229 21.99 -2.09 6.10
C ARG A 229 21.05 -1.71 4.96
N VAL A 230 19.85 -2.29 4.94
CA VAL A 230 18.83 -1.99 3.92
C VAL A 230 18.44 -0.52 3.92
N PHE A 231 18.15 0.04 5.09
CA PHE A 231 17.79 1.46 5.24
C PHE A 231 18.90 2.40 4.75
N THR A 232 20.16 2.10 5.07
CA THR A 232 21.31 2.91 4.63
C THR A 232 21.39 2.91 3.11
N ASN A 233 21.28 1.73 2.48
CA ASN A 233 21.31 1.59 1.02
C ASN A 233 20.13 2.29 0.33
N GLU A 234 18.93 2.24 0.91
CA GLU A 234 17.78 3.03 0.45
C GLU A 234 18.07 4.53 0.50
N CYS A 235 18.69 5.01 1.58
CA CYS A 235 19.09 6.41 1.72
C CYS A 235 20.15 6.79 0.68
N VAL A 236 21.17 5.94 0.46
CA VAL A 236 22.20 6.15 -0.58
C VAL A 236 21.54 6.29 -1.94
N TRP A 237 20.61 5.39 -2.26
CA TRP A 237 19.95 5.40 -3.54
C TRP A 237 19.06 6.64 -3.74
N ARG A 238 18.30 7.04 -2.73
CA ARG A 238 17.49 8.27 -2.79
C ARG A 238 18.38 9.50 -2.98
N TRP A 239 19.46 9.59 -2.22
CA TRP A 239 20.43 10.68 -2.30
C TRP A 239 21.10 10.74 -3.69
N ALA A 240 21.45 9.58 -4.26
CA ALA A 240 21.98 9.46 -5.60
C ALA A 240 20.99 9.99 -6.66
N GLN A 241 19.71 9.62 -6.55
CA GLN A 241 18.66 10.08 -7.46
C GLN A 241 18.49 11.60 -7.42
N GLU A 242 18.50 12.21 -6.24
CA GLU A 242 18.39 13.66 -6.07
C GLU A 242 19.56 14.42 -6.72
N ARG A 243 20.74 13.80 -6.79
CA ARG A 243 21.97 14.38 -7.37
C ARG A 243 22.25 13.92 -8.81
N GLY A 244 21.45 13.01 -9.36
CA GLY A 244 21.70 12.43 -10.67
C GLY A 244 22.97 11.57 -10.74
N LEU A 245 23.38 10.97 -9.62
CA LEU A 245 24.52 10.04 -9.53
C LEU A 245 24.05 8.59 -9.70
N ASP A 246 24.96 7.70 -10.12
CA ASP A 246 24.73 6.26 -9.99
C ASP A 246 24.96 5.78 -8.56
N TYR A 247 24.33 4.66 -8.19
CA TYR A 247 24.37 4.14 -6.83
C TYR A 247 25.79 3.83 -6.34
N ASN A 248 26.66 3.30 -7.20
CA ASN A 248 28.02 2.92 -6.82
C ASN A 248 28.90 4.16 -6.57
N THR A 249 28.79 5.17 -7.46
CA THR A 249 29.47 6.46 -7.27
C THR A 249 28.99 7.16 -6.02
N ALA A 250 27.67 7.20 -5.80
CA ALA A 250 27.10 7.78 -4.58
C ALA A 250 27.59 7.06 -3.31
N GLY A 251 27.69 5.73 -3.32
CA GLY A 251 28.23 4.94 -2.21
C GLY A 251 29.68 5.31 -1.85
N ALA A 252 30.52 5.63 -2.86
CA ALA A 252 31.89 6.07 -2.64
C ALA A 252 31.97 7.52 -2.08
N ASP A 253 31.08 8.40 -2.56
CA ASP A 253 31.09 9.84 -2.26
C ASP A 253 30.50 10.21 -0.88
N ILE A 254 29.69 9.33 -0.26
CA ILE A 254 29.11 9.57 1.08
C ILE A 254 30.19 9.90 2.13
N SER A 255 31.42 9.41 1.94
CA SER A 255 32.55 9.72 2.82
C SER A 255 32.97 11.20 2.81
N HIS A 256 32.65 11.95 1.75
CA HIS A 256 33.09 13.33 1.53
C HIS A 256 31.98 14.37 1.74
N GLU A 257 30.71 14.04 1.51
CA GLU A 257 29.54 14.95 1.66
C GLU A 257 28.63 14.59 2.86
N ALA A 258 29.23 14.23 4.00
CA ALA A 258 28.55 13.61 5.13
C ALA A 258 27.38 14.43 5.75
N SER A 259 27.34 15.76 5.61
CA SER A 259 26.34 16.60 6.28
C SER A 259 24.93 16.42 5.73
N ASP A 260 24.78 16.45 4.40
CA ASP A 260 23.45 16.36 3.77
C ASP A 260 22.91 14.93 3.86
N PHE A 261 23.79 13.94 3.73
CA PHE A 261 23.42 12.53 3.86
C PHE A 261 22.97 12.19 5.29
N ALA A 262 23.61 12.77 6.32
CA ALA A 262 23.23 12.57 7.72
C ALA A 262 21.80 13.05 8.03
N VAL A 263 21.26 14.01 7.27
CA VAL A 263 19.85 14.43 7.41
C VAL A 263 18.90 13.31 6.98
N LEU A 264 19.26 12.55 5.95
CA LEU A 264 18.46 11.43 5.43
C LEU A 264 18.67 10.14 6.25
N CYS A 265 19.90 9.91 6.73
CA CYS A 265 20.32 8.66 7.36
C CYS A 265 20.88 8.89 8.78
N ASN A 266 19.99 9.06 9.75
CA ASN A 266 20.29 9.18 11.18
C ASN A 266 19.37 8.31 12.05
N ALA A 267 19.69 8.24 13.35
CA ALA A 267 18.96 7.48 14.35
C ALA A 267 17.44 7.71 14.33
N ALA A 268 16.99 8.96 14.27
CA ALA A 268 15.56 9.28 14.30
C ALA A 268 14.84 8.83 13.02
N THR A 269 15.44 9.08 11.85
CA THR A 269 14.88 8.63 10.57
C THR A 269 14.85 7.10 10.47
N PHE A 270 15.85 6.42 11.03
CA PHE A 270 15.92 4.97 11.03
C PHE A 270 14.88 4.35 11.97
N GLU A 271 14.74 4.87 13.20
CA GLU A 271 13.70 4.45 14.15
C GLU A 271 12.29 4.59 13.54
N ALA A 272 12.01 5.76 12.92
CA ALA A 272 10.76 6.01 12.22
C ALA A 272 10.52 4.99 11.09
N ALA A 273 11.57 4.61 10.36
CA ALA A 273 11.48 3.62 9.29
C ALA A 273 11.23 2.20 9.82
N LEU A 274 11.80 1.81 10.97
CA LEU A 274 11.50 0.52 11.63
C LEU A 274 10.06 0.45 12.13
N LEU A 275 9.55 1.54 12.70
CA LEU A 275 8.16 1.69 13.12
C LEU A 275 7.21 1.60 11.93
N ALA A 276 7.50 2.31 10.83
CA ALA A 276 6.68 2.27 9.62
C ALA A 276 6.63 0.88 8.97
N ARG A 277 7.67 0.06 9.14
CA ARG A 277 7.73 -1.33 8.68
C ARG A 277 7.06 -2.32 9.65
N GLY A 278 6.59 -1.87 10.81
CA GLY A 278 5.97 -2.71 11.83
C GLY A 278 6.93 -3.61 12.59
N LEU A 279 8.24 -3.33 12.55
CA LEU A 279 9.27 -4.12 13.25
C LEU A 279 9.32 -3.80 14.75
N ALA A 280 9.05 -2.53 15.09
CA ALA A 280 8.82 -2.12 16.46
C ALA A 280 7.33 -2.25 16.77
N GLN A 281 7.02 -3.05 17.78
CA GLN A 281 5.83 -2.83 18.58
C GLN A 281 6.27 -2.16 19.87
N ASP A 282 5.52 -1.14 20.28
CA ASP A 282 5.65 -0.64 21.63
C ASP A 282 5.22 -1.76 22.59
N VAL A 283 6.19 -2.54 23.09
CA VAL A 283 5.95 -3.73 23.94
C VAL A 283 5.51 -3.35 25.34
N ALA A 284 5.53 -2.05 25.68
CA ALA A 284 4.64 -1.54 26.70
C ALA A 284 3.18 -1.50 26.20
N GLY A 285 2.79 -2.37 25.26
CA GLY A 285 1.60 -2.41 24.41
C GLY A 285 0.38 -2.06 25.21
N ARG A 286 0.16 -0.77 25.37
CA ARG A 286 -0.82 -0.25 26.28
C ARG A 286 -1.97 0.14 25.41
N HIS A 287 -3.06 -0.59 25.49
CA HIS A 287 -4.29 -0.16 24.85
C HIS A 287 -5.15 0.53 25.88
N TRP A 288 -5.76 1.62 25.44
CA TRP A 288 -6.80 2.25 26.20
C TRP A 288 -8.07 1.40 26.05
N GLU A 289 -8.79 1.30 27.15
CA GLU A 289 -10.10 0.69 27.20
C GLU A 289 -11.09 1.66 27.82
N ILE A 290 -12.35 1.55 27.42
CA ILE A 290 -13.47 2.26 27.99
C ILE A 290 -14.44 1.26 28.62
N GLN A 291 -14.98 1.60 29.79
CA GLN A 291 -16.03 0.83 30.41
C GLN A 291 -17.39 1.14 29.77
N LEU A 292 -18.05 0.12 29.25
CA LEU A 292 -19.40 0.20 28.69
C LEU A 292 -20.47 0.19 29.79
N ASP A 293 -21.70 0.49 29.40
CA ASP A 293 -22.83 0.64 30.34
C ASP A 293 -23.21 -0.68 31.05
N ASP A 294 -22.80 -1.82 30.49
CA ASP A 294 -22.95 -3.15 31.09
C ASP A 294 -21.80 -3.54 32.04
N GLY A 295 -20.84 -2.64 32.24
CA GLY A 295 -19.66 -2.83 33.09
C GLY A 295 -18.47 -3.53 32.40
N SER A 296 -18.63 -3.99 31.15
CA SER A 296 -17.55 -4.58 30.37
C SER A 296 -16.55 -3.52 29.88
N TRP A 297 -15.31 -3.94 29.59
CA TRP A 297 -14.29 -3.06 29.02
C TRP A 297 -14.16 -3.33 27.52
N SER A 298 -14.07 -2.26 26.72
CA SER A 298 -13.92 -2.32 25.28
C SER A 298 -12.71 -1.49 24.87
N SER A 299 -11.82 -2.05 24.04
CA SER A 299 -10.64 -1.36 23.55
C SER A 299 -11.02 -0.22 22.61
N TYR A 300 -10.29 0.89 22.68
CA TYR A 300 -10.32 1.89 21.63
C TYR A 300 -9.73 1.31 20.34
N GLY A 301 -10.17 1.83 19.19
CA GLY A 301 -9.57 1.48 17.89
C GLY A 301 -8.13 1.99 17.78
N PRO A 302 -7.34 1.48 16.83
CA PRO A 302 -5.90 1.80 16.71
C PRO A 302 -5.62 3.32 16.65
N ALA A 303 -6.31 4.03 15.77
CA ALA A 303 -6.14 5.48 15.62
C ALA A 303 -6.49 6.27 16.89
N GLN A 304 -7.50 5.84 17.66
CA GLN A 304 -7.85 6.47 18.92
C GLN A 304 -6.81 6.16 20.01
N ASN A 305 -6.33 4.91 20.07
CA ASN A 305 -5.24 4.54 20.97
C ASN A 305 -3.99 5.40 20.75
N ASP A 306 -3.57 5.57 19.49
CA ASP A 306 -2.41 6.38 19.13
C ASP A 306 -2.60 7.85 19.51
N ALA A 307 -3.81 8.40 19.36
CA ALA A 307 -4.12 9.76 19.79
C ALA A 307 -4.04 9.90 21.31
N LEU A 308 -4.62 8.95 22.05
CA LEU A 308 -4.62 8.96 23.51
C LEU A 308 -3.22 8.78 24.09
N GLU A 309 -2.43 7.87 23.53
CA GLU A 309 -1.08 7.61 23.99
C GLU A 309 -0.13 8.77 23.70
N ARG A 310 -0.24 9.42 22.52
CA ARG A 310 0.49 10.67 22.23
C ARG A 310 0.11 11.79 23.20
N ALA A 311 -1.18 11.97 23.49
CA ALA A 311 -1.64 12.99 24.43
C ALA A 311 -1.14 12.71 25.86
N ARG A 312 -1.18 11.44 26.30
CA ARG A 312 -0.63 11.04 27.61
C ARG A 312 0.88 11.28 27.69
N ARG A 313 1.65 10.90 26.66
CA ARG A 313 3.12 11.07 26.61
C ARG A 313 3.54 12.52 26.62
N SER A 314 2.78 13.39 25.95
CA SER A 314 3.02 14.83 25.96
C SER A 314 2.59 15.53 27.25
N GLY A 315 1.98 14.79 28.21
CA GLY A 315 1.51 15.35 29.47
C GLY A 315 0.25 16.21 29.32
N ALA A 316 -0.51 16.06 28.23
CA ALA A 316 -1.77 16.75 28.05
C ALA A 316 -2.79 16.30 29.12
N ALA A 317 -3.55 17.25 29.68
CA ALA A 317 -4.59 16.93 30.66
C ALA A 317 -5.80 16.28 30.00
N THR A 318 -6.11 16.67 28.76
CA THR A 318 -7.25 16.17 27.99
C THR A 318 -6.88 15.84 26.53
N CYS A 319 -7.69 15.02 25.88
CA CYS A 319 -7.55 14.64 24.47
C CYS A 319 -8.93 14.50 23.80
N GLU A 320 -9.13 15.12 22.64
CA GLU A 320 -10.34 14.88 21.83
C GLU A 320 -10.17 13.60 21.00
N VAL A 321 -11.13 12.68 21.11
CA VAL A 321 -11.20 11.47 20.27
C VAL A 321 -12.53 11.40 19.53
N ARG A 322 -12.48 10.97 18.27
CA ARG A 322 -13.67 10.76 17.43
C ARG A 322 -13.95 9.29 17.24
N VAL A 323 -15.18 8.89 17.52
CA VAL A 323 -15.67 7.53 17.32
C VAL A 323 -16.93 7.60 16.46
N ARG A 324 -16.81 7.21 15.19
CA ARG A 324 -17.85 7.40 14.17
C ARG A 324 -18.26 8.88 14.09
N ASN A 325 -19.53 9.20 14.32
CA ASN A 325 -20.08 10.56 14.24
C ASN A 325 -20.10 11.31 15.58
N TRP A 326 -19.42 10.78 16.61
CA TRP A 326 -19.41 11.35 17.94
C TRP A 326 -18.01 11.81 18.33
N THR A 327 -17.97 13.00 18.93
CA THR A 327 -16.77 13.57 19.55
C THR A 327 -16.84 13.36 21.06
N TYR A 328 -15.74 12.88 21.63
CA TYR A 328 -15.58 12.71 23.05
C TYR A 328 -14.33 13.45 23.52
N GLU A 329 -14.37 13.96 24.73
CA GLU A 329 -13.19 14.47 25.43
C GLU A 329 -12.76 13.41 26.43
N VAL A 330 -11.49 13.03 26.40
CA VAL A 330 -10.87 12.17 27.40
C VAL A 330 -10.11 13.04 28.38
N ASP A 331 -10.42 12.89 29.66
CA ASP A 331 -9.73 13.54 30.78
C ASP A 331 -8.83 12.51 31.47
N PHE A 332 -7.51 12.71 31.37
CA PHE A 332 -6.53 11.78 31.94
C PHE A 332 -6.33 11.95 33.44
N GLN A 333 -6.72 13.08 34.03
CA GLN A 333 -6.65 13.26 35.49
C GLN A 333 -7.79 12.52 36.18
N ARG A 334 -8.99 12.60 35.60
CA ARG A 334 -10.19 11.93 36.09
C ARG A 334 -10.31 10.49 35.60
N MET A 335 -9.53 10.12 34.58
CA MET A 335 -9.57 8.82 33.90
C MET A 335 -10.99 8.50 33.39
N VAL A 336 -11.60 9.46 32.69
CA VAL A 336 -12.93 9.31 32.08
C VAL A 336 -12.97 9.79 30.63
N GLN A 337 -13.83 9.18 29.84
CA GLN A 337 -14.32 9.71 28.56
C GLN A 337 -15.64 10.44 28.80
N LEU A 338 -15.73 11.70 28.38
CA LEU A 338 -16.90 12.56 28.47
C LEU A 338 -17.53 12.76 27.08
N ASN A 339 -18.81 12.44 26.93
CA ASN A 339 -19.57 12.87 25.76
C ASN A 339 -19.94 14.35 25.92
N VAL A 340 -19.32 15.22 25.12
CA VAL A 340 -19.50 16.68 25.20
C VAL A 340 -20.94 17.16 24.99
N LYS A 341 -21.80 16.38 24.32
CA LYS A 341 -23.20 16.74 24.08
C LYS A 341 -24.14 16.31 25.19
N THR A 342 -23.93 15.12 25.74
CA THR A 342 -24.84 14.53 26.74
C THR A 342 -24.32 14.63 28.16
N CYS A 343 -23.07 15.09 28.34
CA CYS A 343 -22.32 15.08 29.58
C CYS A 343 -22.20 13.69 30.24
N LYS A 344 -22.44 12.61 29.48
CA LYS A 344 -22.30 11.25 29.99
C LYS A 344 -20.82 10.88 30.08
N GLU A 345 -20.40 10.41 31.24
CA GLU A 345 -19.04 9.97 31.53
C GLU A 345 -18.94 8.45 31.52
N ARG A 346 -17.80 7.93 31.06
CA ARG A 346 -17.45 6.52 31.12
C ARG A 346 -16.00 6.37 31.61
N PRO A 347 -15.71 5.54 32.61
CA PRO A 347 -14.35 5.26 33.03
C PRO A 347 -13.48 4.77 31.88
N ILE A 348 -12.22 5.19 31.87
CA ILE A 348 -11.20 4.67 30.98
C ILE A 348 -10.05 4.07 31.79
N ARG A 349 -9.31 3.14 31.17
CA ARG A 349 -8.06 2.63 31.73
C ARG A 349 -7.06 2.38 30.62
N CYS A 350 -5.79 2.40 31.00
CA CYS A 350 -4.69 1.98 30.15
C CYS A 350 -4.28 0.58 30.60
N ALA A 351 -4.66 -0.43 29.82
CA ALA A 351 -4.35 -1.83 30.12
C ALA A 351 -3.10 -2.22 29.35
N ALA A 352 -2.25 -3.06 29.95
CA ALA A 352 -1.29 -3.80 29.15
C ALA A 352 -2.07 -4.76 28.24
N TRP A 353 -1.67 -4.86 26.98
CA TRP A 353 -2.08 -5.90 26.06
C TRP A 353 -1.76 -7.19 26.79
N ALA A 354 -2.79 -7.88 27.28
CA ALA A 354 -2.60 -9.19 27.87
C ALA A 354 -1.86 -9.98 26.79
N SER A 355 -0.58 -10.30 27.04
CA SER A 355 0.36 -10.74 26.03
C SER A 355 -0.21 -11.96 25.33
N ALA A 356 -1.00 -11.74 24.27
CA ALA A 356 -1.29 -12.74 23.28
C ALA A 356 0.09 -13.13 22.80
N ASN A 357 0.47 -14.38 23.06
CA ASN A 357 1.83 -14.89 22.93
C ASN A 357 2.58 -14.17 21.79
N PRO A 358 3.79 -13.62 22.03
CA PRO A 358 4.61 -12.96 21.01
C PRO A 358 5.12 -13.94 19.92
N SER A 359 4.36 -15.00 19.64
CA SER A 359 4.63 -16.01 18.61
C SER A 359 4.57 -15.45 17.19
N GLY A 360 4.24 -14.17 17.00
CA GLY A 360 4.54 -13.46 15.76
C GLY A 360 6.05 -13.29 15.64
N THR A 361 6.73 -14.28 15.06
CA THR A 361 8.14 -14.25 14.73
C THR A 361 8.45 -12.96 13.96
N GLY A 362 9.22 -12.04 14.56
CA GLY A 362 9.74 -10.85 13.88
C GLY A 362 9.31 -9.46 14.41
N CYS A 363 8.51 -9.36 15.47
CA CYS A 363 8.27 -8.07 16.15
C CYS A 363 9.20 -7.91 17.36
N LEU A 364 9.93 -6.81 17.41
CA LEU A 364 10.82 -6.43 18.52
C LEU A 364 10.16 -5.41 19.44
N ALA A 365 10.58 -5.39 20.70
CA ALA A 365 10.22 -4.32 21.61
C ALA A 365 10.84 -2.99 21.17
N LEU A 366 10.08 -1.90 21.30
CA LEU A 366 10.60 -0.56 21.03
C LEU A 366 11.86 -0.26 21.86
N ASP A 367 11.89 -0.62 23.14
CA ASP A 367 13.06 -0.45 24.00
C ASP A 367 14.29 -1.22 23.47
N ASP A 368 14.09 -2.45 22.96
CA ASP A 368 15.16 -3.26 22.38
C ASP A 368 15.67 -2.64 21.07
N ILE A 369 14.77 -2.11 20.24
CA ILE A 369 15.13 -1.38 19.02
C ILE A 369 15.91 -0.11 19.36
N GLN A 370 15.46 0.69 20.32
CA GLN A 370 16.14 1.91 20.74
C GLN A 370 17.53 1.61 21.32
N ALA A 371 17.68 0.55 22.10
CA ALA A 371 18.97 0.09 22.60
C ALA A 371 19.91 -0.34 21.46
N ALA A 372 19.40 -1.09 20.47
CA ALA A 372 20.19 -1.48 19.30
C ALA A 372 20.60 -0.27 18.44
N ILE A 373 19.69 0.68 18.19
CA ILE A 373 19.99 1.93 17.48
C ILE A 373 21.09 2.72 18.19
N ALA A 374 20.97 2.90 19.52
CA ALA A 374 21.97 3.60 20.31
C ALA A 374 23.37 2.96 20.18
N ARG A 375 23.43 1.63 20.12
CA ARG A 375 24.69 0.91 19.89
C ARG A 375 25.27 1.18 18.49
N PHE A 376 24.46 1.21 17.44
CA PHE A 376 24.94 1.55 16.09
C PHE A 376 25.41 3.01 15.96
N VAL A 377 24.80 3.92 16.74
CA VAL A 377 25.27 5.29 16.88
C VAL A 377 26.64 5.33 17.56
N GLU A 378 26.82 4.60 18.67
CA GLU A 378 28.11 4.50 19.37
C GLU A 378 29.23 3.93 18.46
N LEU A 379 28.89 2.93 17.64
CA LEU A 379 29.79 2.35 16.64
C LEU A 379 30.05 3.26 15.43
N ARG A 380 29.39 4.42 15.35
CA ARG A 380 29.46 5.39 14.24
C ARG A 380 29.05 4.81 12.89
N THR A 381 28.21 3.79 12.89
CA THR A 381 27.59 3.26 11.66
C THR A 381 26.28 3.97 11.33
N LEU A 382 25.75 4.77 12.25
CA LEU A 382 24.55 5.58 12.09
C LEU A 382 24.77 6.95 12.73
N ALA A 383 24.36 8.03 12.05
CA ALA A 383 24.48 9.38 12.60
C ALA A 383 23.50 9.61 13.77
N GLU A 384 23.90 10.43 14.73
CA GLU A 384 23.01 10.90 15.81
C GLU A 384 21.83 11.70 15.23
N ALA A 385 20.68 11.63 15.91
CA ALA A 385 19.56 12.48 15.55
C ALA A 385 19.92 13.96 15.76
N PRO A 386 19.57 14.86 14.83
CA PRO A 386 19.81 16.30 15.00
C PRO A 386 19.10 16.80 16.27
N THR A 387 19.82 17.52 17.12
CA THR A 387 19.23 18.09 18.34
C THR A 387 18.28 19.21 17.92
N ALA A 388 17.01 19.13 18.33
CA ALA A 388 16.00 20.14 17.99
C ALA A 388 16.48 21.54 18.41
N GLY A 389 17.00 22.34 17.48
CA GLY A 389 17.60 23.65 17.76
C GLY A 389 18.86 23.98 16.96
N GLN A 390 19.44 23.03 16.24
CA GLN A 390 20.38 23.25 15.13
C GLN A 390 19.62 23.14 13.79
#